data_AF-A0AAU9G9Q9-F1
#
_entry.id   AF-A0AAU9G9Q9-F1
#
_cell.length_a   1.000
_cell.length_b   1.000
_cell.length_c   1.000
_cell.angle_alpha   90.00
_cell.angle_beta   90.00
_cell.angle_gamma   90.00
#
_symmetry.space_group_name_H-M   'P 1'
#
loop_
_entity.id
_entity.type
_entity.pdbx_description
1 polymer ?
#
loop_
_entity_poly.entity_id
_entity_poly.type
_entity_poly.pdbx_seq_one_letter_code
_entity_poly.pdbx_strand_id
1 'polypeptide(L)'
;MAPREKVEFVLVRLSYVPYIHPLYPRISYQIRKHPPTGSIIQVRDWFEHVMLRERSKLQPGVNLRYSEWRIITGDADLFKVQGCFFDKIMLVLGEENISWVFYHNMPLHRRIEGSACLPVSYCGCCLNNQYLQIMDKIKQTLSRTKKR
;
A
#
# COMPACT_ATOMS: atom_id res chain seq x y z
N MET A 1 -32.39 8.96 11.26
CA MET A 1 -31.18 9.37 10.51
C MET A 1 -30.55 8.10 9.95
N ALA A 2 -30.48 7.95 8.63
CA ALA A 2 -29.83 6.77 8.02
C ALA A 2 -28.37 6.67 8.49
N PRO A 3 -27.84 5.46 8.71
CA PRO A 3 -26.45 5.31 9.12
C PRO A 3 -25.56 5.97 8.05
N ARG A 4 -24.79 7.00 8.45
CA ARG A 4 -23.76 7.56 7.57
C ARG A 4 -22.85 6.41 7.17
N GLU A 5 -22.83 6.06 5.89
CA GLU A 5 -21.94 5.02 5.37
C GLU A 5 -20.52 5.34 5.83
N LYS A 6 -19.89 4.37 6.51
CA LYS A 6 -18.51 4.48 6.94
C LYS A 6 -17.66 3.84 5.87
N VAL A 7 -16.83 4.64 5.21
CA VAL A 7 -15.87 4.14 4.22
C VAL A 7 -14.51 4.00 4.88
N GLU A 8 -13.91 2.82 4.73
CA GLU A 8 -12.60 2.48 5.28
C GLU A 8 -11.57 2.41 4.15
N PHE A 9 -10.54 3.24 4.26
CA PHE A 9 -9.36 3.15 3.41
C PHE A 9 -8.31 2.25 4.06
N VAL A 10 -7.92 1.20 3.34
CA VAL A 10 -6.94 0.24 3.84
C VAL A 10 -5.56 0.56 3.25
N LEU A 11 -4.63 0.85 4.14
CA LEU A 11 -3.26 1.23 3.82
C LEU A 11 -2.33 0.11 4.26
N VAL A 12 -1.44 -0.33 3.37
CA VAL A 12 -0.42 -1.34 3.70
C VAL A 12 0.95 -0.74 3.50
N ARG A 13 1.81 -0.85 4.50
CA ARG A 13 3.17 -0.35 4.48
C ARG A 13 4.12 -1.49 4.75
N LEU A 14 5.02 -1.74 3.81
CA LEU A 14 6.08 -2.71 3.97
C LEU A 14 7.41 -1.97 4.15
N SER A 15 8.25 -2.47 5.03
CA SER A 15 9.61 -1.97 5.23
C SER A 15 10.59 -3.13 5.32
N TYR A 16 11.66 -3.04 4.53
CA TYR A 16 12.72 -4.02 4.53
C TYR A 16 13.65 -3.81 5.70
N VAL A 17 13.93 -4.87 6.44
CA VAL A 17 14.88 -4.87 7.55
C VAL A 17 15.67 -6.18 7.52
N PRO A 18 16.99 -6.14 7.23
CA PRO A 18 17.77 -7.34 6.91
C PRO A 18 17.90 -8.34 8.06
N TYR A 19 17.77 -7.89 9.32
CA TYR A 19 17.87 -8.75 10.50
C TYR A 19 16.54 -9.39 10.93
N ILE A 20 15.43 -9.11 10.24
CA ILE A 20 14.16 -9.80 10.47
C ILE A 20 14.14 -11.05 9.59
N HIS A 21 13.68 -12.18 10.12
CA HIS A 21 13.57 -13.40 9.34
C HIS A 21 12.52 -13.26 8.22
N PRO A 22 12.80 -13.66 6.96
CA PRO A 22 11.88 -13.46 5.83
C PRO A 22 10.52 -14.15 6.01
N LEU A 23 10.51 -15.33 6.65
CA LEU A 23 9.27 -16.08 6.94
C LEU A 23 8.51 -15.61 8.19
N TYR A 24 9.11 -14.75 9.02
CA TYR A 24 8.51 -14.29 10.28
C TYR A 24 8.48 -12.76 10.36
N PRO A 25 7.67 -12.11 9.50
CA PRO A 25 7.55 -10.65 9.50
C PRO A 25 6.89 -10.15 10.79
N ARG A 26 7.28 -8.94 11.23
CA ARG A 26 6.59 -8.22 12.30
C ARG A 26 5.43 -7.46 11.70
N ILE A 27 4.20 -7.87 12.04
CA ILE A 27 2.97 -7.30 11.49
C ILE A 27 2.22 -6.59 12.60
N SER A 28 1.77 -5.37 12.33
CA SER A 28 0.88 -4.62 13.22
C SER A 28 -0.25 -3.96 12.44
N TYR A 29 -1.40 -3.88 13.09
CA TYR A 29 -2.62 -3.27 12.55
C TYR A 29 -3.05 -2.14 13.47
N GLN A 30 -3.36 -0.99 12.89
CA GLN A 30 -3.87 0.16 13.62
C GLN A 30 -5.01 0.82 12.86
N ILE A 31 -6.01 1.29 13.58
CA ILE A 31 -7.08 2.09 12.99
C ILE A 31 -6.91 3.54 13.40
N ARG A 32 -6.94 4.42 12.40
CA ARG A 32 -6.65 5.85 12.54
C ARG A 32 -7.83 6.67 12.06
N LYS A 33 -8.04 7.79 12.75
CA LYS A 33 -8.98 8.83 12.32
C LYS A 33 -8.39 9.73 11.23
N HIS A 34 -7.06 9.85 11.20
CA HIS A 34 -6.31 10.69 10.27
C HIS A 34 -5.35 9.85 9.42
N PRO A 35 -5.10 10.25 8.16
CA PRO A 35 -4.16 9.54 7.29
C PRO A 35 -2.71 9.64 7.83
N PRO A 36 -1.83 8.68 7.49
CA PRO A 36 -0.47 8.61 8.04
C PRO A 36 0.52 9.60 7.39
N THR A 37 0.06 10.74 6.86
CA THR A 37 0.85 11.69 6.04
C THR A 37 2.14 12.15 6.71
N GLY A 38 2.12 12.37 8.04
CA GLY A 38 3.32 12.76 8.80
C GLY A 38 4.43 11.70 8.86
N SER A 39 4.14 10.45 8.48
CA SER A 39 5.08 9.33 8.55
C SER A 39 5.52 8.78 7.19
N ILE A 40 5.07 9.39 6.09
CA ILE A 40 5.32 8.97 4.70
C ILE A 40 5.88 10.13 3.86
N ILE A 41 6.74 10.95 4.45
CA ILE A 41 7.22 12.23 3.89
C ILE A 41 7.71 12.10 2.45
N GLN A 42 8.43 11.02 2.13
CA GLN A 42 9.03 10.77 0.81
C GLN A 42 8.01 10.54 -0.31
N VAL A 43 6.80 10.11 0.02
CA VAL A 43 5.72 9.79 -0.94
C VAL A 43 4.42 10.48 -0.56
N ARG A 44 4.49 11.57 0.20
CA ARG A 44 3.31 12.30 0.68
C ARG A 44 2.51 12.88 -0.49
N ASP A 45 3.20 13.48 -1.46
CA ASP A 45 2.61 14.03 -2.69
C ASP A 45 1.85 12.97 -3.47
N TRP A 46 2.47 11.80 -3.68
CA TRP A 46 1.85 10.65 -4.34
C TRP A 46 0.62 10.18 -3.56
N PHE A 47 0.74 10.02 -2.24
CA PHE A 47 -0.35 9.55 -1.40
C PHE A 47 -1.53 10.51 -1.42
N GLU A 48 -1.29 11.82 -1.30
CA GLU A 48 -2.33 12.84 -1.36
C GLU A 48 -3.06 12.82 -2.71
N HIS A 49 -2.32 12.65 -3.82
CA HIS A 49 -2.91 12.54 -5.15
C HIS A 49 -3.80 11.29 -5.29
N VAL A 50 -3.33 10.14 -4.84
CA VAL A 50 -4.11 8.88 -4.85
C VAL A 50 -5.37 9.03 -4.00
N MET A 51 -5.22 9.55 -2.78
CA MET A 51 -6.35 9.73 -1.87
C MET A 51 -7.37 10.75 -2.39
N LEU A 52 -6.93 11.80 -3.08
CA LEU A 52 -7.84 12.77 -3.70
C LEU A 52 -8.68 12.11 -4.80
N ARG A 53 -8.06 11.27 -5.65
CA ARG A 53 -8.76 10.50 -6.68
C ARG A 53 -9.75 9.48 -6.10
N GLU A 54 -9.37 8.78 -5.03
CA GLU A 54 -10.28 7.81 -4.42
C GLU A 54 -11.43 8.51 -3.67
N ARG A 55 -11.16 9.64 -3.01
CA ARG A 55 -12.19 10.44 -2.34
C ARG A 55 -13.17 11.09 -3.32
N SER A 56 -12.75 11.46 -4.53
CA SER A 56 -13.65 12.06 -5.53
C SER A 56 -14.72 11.08 -6.03
N LYS A 57 -14.55 9.77 -5.80
CA LYS A 57 -15.55 8.75 -6.12
C LYS A 57 -16.62 8.60 -5.04
N LEU A 58 -16.38 9.13 -3.84
CA LEU A 58 -17.26 8.97 -2.69
C LEU A 58 -18.30 10.09 -2.64
N GLN A 59 -19.46 9.79 -2.05
CA GLN A 59 -20.47 10.81 -1.81
C GLN A 59 -19.98 11.86 -0.80
N PRO A 60 -20.39 13.13 -0.95
CA PRO A 60 -20.08 14.16 0.04
C PRO A 60 -20.59 13.80 1.45
N GLY A 61 -19.79 14.06 2.49
CA GLY A 61 -20.20 13.88 3.89
C GLY A 61 -20.06 12.46 4.45
N VAL A 62 -19.49 11.53 3.69
CA VAL A 62 -19.14 10.17 4.14
C VAL A 62 -18.14 10.24 5.31
N ASN A 63 -18.33 9.34 6.29
CA ASN A 63 -17.41 9.25 7.42
C ASN A 63 -16.22 8.35 7.07
N LEU A 64 -15.03 8.94 6.92
CA LEU A 64 -13.82 8.23 6.54
C LEU A 64 -13.06 7.69 7.74
N ARG A 65 -12.59 6.45 7.62
CA ARG A 65 -11.65 5.83 8.56
C ARG A 65 -10.46 5.24 7.78
N TYR A 66 -9.32 5.15 8.44
CA TYR A 66 -8.10 4.57 7.87
C TYR A 66 -7.69 3.36 8.66
N SER A 67 -7.50 2.22 8.03
CA SER A 67 -6.71 1.13 8.60
C SER A 67 -5.30 1.15 8.03
N GLU A 68 -4.32 0.97 8.90
CA GLU A 68 -2.92 0.89 8.54
C GLU A 68 -2.37 -0.46 8.99
N TRP A 69 -1.94 -1.25 8.02
CA TRP A 69 -1.10 -2.42 8.22
C TRP A 69 0.35 -2.03 8.05
N ARG A 70 1.16 -2.28 9.07
CA ARG A 70 2.62 -2.11 9.01
C ARG A 70 3.27 -3.49 9.07
N ILE A 71 4.02 -3.81 8.04
CA ILE A 71 4.68 -5.10 7.85
C ILE A 71 6.18 -4.82 7.75
N ILE A 72 6.95 -5.38 8.66
CA ILE A 72 8.41 -5.25 8.65
C ILE A 72 8.97 -6.65 8.43
N THR A 73 9.73 -6.84 7.36
CA THR A 73 10.19 -8.16 6.91
C THR A 73 11.63 -8.09 6.39
N GLY A 74 12.36 -9.20 6.50
CA GLY A 74 13.65 -9.37 5.83
C GLY A 74 13.55 -10.10 4.49
N ASP A 75 12.34 -10.33 3.97
CA ASP A 75 12.15 -10.81 2.61
C ASP A 75 12.54 -9.71 1.61
N ALA A 76 13.78 -9.79 1.12
CA ALA A 76 14.34 -8.84 0.18
C ALA A 76 13.66 -8.91 -1.19
N ASP A 77 13.12 -10.06 -1.56
CA ASP A 77 12.59 -10.25 -2.91
C ASP A 77 11.33 -9.41 -3.09
N LEU A 78 10.49 -9.22 -2.07
CA LEU A 78 9.35 -8.29 -2.08
C LEU A 78 9.72 -6.88 -2.56
N PHE A 79 10.93 -6.42 -2.26
CA PHE A 79 11.39 -5.07 -2.56
C PHE A 79 12.25 -4.99 -3.83
N LYS A 80 12.54 -6.11 -4.49
CA LYS A 80 13.20 -6.12 -5.80
C LYS A 80 12.16 -5.96 -6.90
N VAL A 81 12.27 -4.89 -7.66
CA VAL A 81 11.42 -4.59 -8.81
C VAL A 81 12.29 -4.07 -9.96
N GLN A 82 12.15 -4.68 -11.13
CA GLN A 82 12.84 -4.26 -12.37
C GLN A 82 14.38 -4.13 -12.21
N GLY A 83 15.00 -5.01 -11.41
CA GLY A 83 16.45 -4.98 -11.17
C GLY A 83 16.91 -3.91 -10.16
N CYS A 84 15.99 -3.10 -9.63
CA CYS A 84 16.25 -2.18 -8.53
C CYS A 84 15.75 -2.79 -7.22
N PHE A 85 16.48 -2.55 -6.14
CA PHE A 85 16.08 -2.91 -4.78
C PHE A 85 15.57 -1.66 -4.06
N PHE A 86 14.39 -1.72 -3.44
CA PHE A 86 13.78 -0.65 -2.64
C PHE A 86 13.83 -0.99 -1.14
N ASP A 87 13.63 -0.02 -0.25
CA ASP A 87 13.56 -0.29 1.20
C ASP A 87 12.13 -0.20 1.76
N LYS A 88 11.21 0.43 1.02
CA LYS A 88 9.83 0.65 1.43
C LYS A 88 8.85 0.45 0.29
N ILE A 89 7.66 0.00 0.67
CA ILE A 89 6.52 -0.15 -0.22
C ILE A 89 5.31 0.43 0.51
N MET A 90 4.50 1.19 -0.20
CA MET A 90 3.20 1.64 0.29
C MET A 90 2.12 1.27 -0.71
N LEU A 91 1.04 0.68 -0.20
CA LEU A 91 -0.15 0.32 -0.94
C LEU A 91 -1.35 1.10 -0.39
N VAL A 92 -2.19 1.58 -1.29
CA VAL A 92 -3.53 2.07 -0.99
C VAL A 92 -4.50 1.10 -1.66
N LEU A 93 -5.25 0.37 -0.86
CA LEU A 93 -6.27 -0.55 -1.35
C LEU A 93 -7.60 0.19 -1.42
N GLY A 94 -7.97 0.61 -2.62
CA GLY A 94 -9.30 1.12 -2.94
C GLY A 94 -10.25 -0.01 -3.31
N GLU A 95 -11.53 0.32 -3.41
CA GLU A 95 -12.60 -0.67 -3.69
C GLU A 95 -12.40 -1.41 -5.02
N GLU A 96 -11.98 -0.69 -6.06
CA GLU A 96 -11.79 -1.25 -7.40
C GLU A 96 -10.31 -1.34 -7.80
N ASN A 97 -9.45 -0.53 -7.21
CA ASN A 97 -8.08 -0.35 -7.65
C ASN A 97 -7.09 -0.40 -6.49
N ILE A 98 -5.96 -1.04 -6.74
CA ILE A 98 -4.82 -1.02 -5.83
C ILE A 98 -3.79 -0.06 -6.42
N SER A 99 -3.42 0.95 -5.63
CA SER A 99 -2.32 1.86 -5.95
C SER A 99 -1.10 1.51 -5.13
N TRP A 100 0.08 1.52 -5.73
CA TRP A 100 1.33 1.17 -5.07
C TRP A 100 2.44 2.16 -5.39
N VAL A 101 3.39 2.26 -4.46
CA VAL A 101 4.67 2.92 -4.67
C VAL A 101 5.78 2.13 -3.98
N PHE A 102 6.84 1.85 -4.74
CA PHE A 102 8.13 1.37 -4.24
C PHE A 102 9.05 2.58 -4.12
N TYR A 103 9.69 2.77 -2.96
CA TYR A 103 10.51 3.95 -2.71
C TYR A 103 11.63 3.67 -1.72
N HIS A 104 12.57 4.62 -1.65
CA HIS A 104 13.65 4.63 -0.68
C HIS A 104 13.45 5.69 0.38
N ASN A 105 14.06 5.47 1.54
CA ASN A 105 14.24 6.51 2.56
C ASN A 105 15.35 7.51 2.19
N MET A 106 16.25 7.12 1.30
CA MET A 106 17.44 7.91 0.91
C MET A 106 17.12 8.99 -0.14
N PRO A 107 17.94 10.06 -0.24
CA PRO A 107 17.66 11.25 -1.06
C PRO A 107 17.61 11.01 -2.57
N LEU A 108 18.08 9.86 -3.05
CA LEU A 108 17.90 9.45 -4.43
C LEU A 108 16.43 9.06 -4.61
N HIS A 109 15.62 10.01 -5.09
CA HIS A 109 14.18 9.92 -5.33
C HIS A 109 13.74 8.86 -6.37
N ARG A 110 14.40 7.70 -6.43
CA ARG A 110 13.92 6.57 -7.21
C ARG A 110 12.65 6.06 -6.55
N ARG A 111 11.53 6.27 -7.24
CA ARG A 111 10.25 5.67 -6.92
C ARG A 111 9.66 4.98 -8.15
N ILE A 112 9.01 3.86 -7.94
CA ILE A 112 8.19 3.20 -8.96
C ILE A 112 6.77 3.20 -8.44
N GLU A 113 5.91 3.98 -9.10
CA GLU A 113 4.49 4.09 -8.79
C GLU A 113 3.65 3.37 -9.84
N GLY A 114 2.46 2.94 -9.44
CA GLY A 114 1.49 2.36 -10.36
C GLY A 114 0.15 2.16 -9.69
N SER A 115 -0.85 1.87 -10.52
CA SER A 115 -2.19 1.52 -10.07
C SER A 115 -2.82 0.56 -11.06
N ALA A 116 -3.55 -0.43 -10.58
CA ALA A 116 -4.32 -1.32 -11.43
C ALA A 116 -5.56 -1.86 -10.71
N CYS A 117 -6.57 -2.20 -11.51
CA CYS A 117 -7.68 -3.02 -11.07
C CYS A 117 -7.18 -4.46 -10.96
N LEU A 118 -6.82 -4.87 -9.75
CA LEU A 118 -6.38 -6.22 -9.46
C LEU A 118 -7.58 -6.99 -8.88
N PRO A 119 -8.00 -8.13 -9.47
CA PRO A 119 -9.09 -8.93 -8.93
C PRO A 119 -8.60 -9.66 -7.68
N VAL A 120 -8.57 -8.94 -6.55
CA VAL A 120 -8.15 -9.45 -5.25
C VAL A 120 -9.21 -9.10 -4.23
N SER A 121 -9.88 -10.11 -3.70
CA SER A 121 -10.71 -9.95 -2.52
C SER A 121 -9.77 -9.88 -1.31
N TYR A 122 -9.76 -8.74 -0.60
CA TYR A 122 -9.03 -8.60 0.65
C TYR A 122 -9.98 -8.32 1.81
N CYS A 123 -9.72 -8.91 2.98
CA CYS A 123 -10.32 -8.42 4.23
C CYS A 123 -9.35 -7.44 4.86
N GLY A 124 -9.83 -6.25 5.23
CA GLY A 124 -9.06 -5.32 6.07
C GLY A 124 -8.54 -5.95 7.37
N CYS A 125 -9.17 -7.05 7.83
CA CYS A 125 -8.84 -7.81 9.02
C CYS A 125 -7.82 -8.96 8.81
N CYS A 126 -7.67 -9.48 7.59
CA CYS A 126 -6.88 -10.68 7.26
C CYS A 126 -5.70 -10.39 6.33
N LEU A 127 -5.32 -9.12 6.20
CA LEU A 127 -4.26 -8.69 5.29
C LEU A 127 -2.88 -9.28 5.63
N ASN A 128 -2.66 -9.69 6.88
CA ASN A 128 -1.46 -10.43 7.29
C ASN A 128 -1.21 -11.70 6.46
N ASN A 129 -2.26 -12.36 5.98
CA ASN A 129 -2.16 -13.58 5.19
C ASN A 129 -2.33 -13.33 3.67
N GLN A 130 -2.78 -12.13 3.28
CA GLN A 130 -3.13 -11.81 1.89
C GLN A 130 -2.12 -10.88 1.20
N TYR A 131 -1.30 -10.14 1.96
CA TYR A 131 -0.40 -9.13 1.40
C TYR A 131 0.61 -9.72 0.41
N LEU A 132 1.10 -10.95 0.64
CA LEU A 132 2.02 -11.62 -0.28
C LEU A 132 1.37 -11.86 -1.65
N GLN A 133 0.11 -12.33 -1.67
CA GLN A 133 -0.63 -12.56 -2.91
C GLN A 133 -0.91 -11.24 -3.66
N ILE A 134 -1.18 -10.16 -2.92
CA ILE A 134 -1.33 -8.81 -3.50
C ILE A 134 -0.01 -8.37 -4.14
N MET A 135 1.11 -8.52 -3.43
CA MET A 135 2.43 -8.16 -3.91
C MET A 135 2.83 -8.95 -5.17
N ASP A 136 2.53 -10.25 -5.22
CA ASP A 136 2.79 -11.08 -6.40
C ASP A 136 2.01 -10.59 -7.62
N LYS A 137 0.72 -10.26 -7.46
CA LYS A 137 -0.11 -9.71 -8.55
C LYS A 137 0.39 -8.35 -9.03
N ILE A 138 0.85 -7.48 -8.12
CA ILE A 138 1.47 -6.20 -8.48
C ILE A 138 2.73 -6.43 -9.32
N LYS A 139 3.62 -7.32 -8.88
CA LYS A 139 4.85 -7.62 -9.62
C LYS A 139 4.59 -8.27 -10.97
N GLN A 140 3.62 -9.18 -11.06
CA GLN A 140 3.18 -9.75 -12.33
C GLN A 140 2.71 -8.65 -13.28
N THR A 141 1.91 -7.69 -12.78
CA THR A 141 1.46 -6.53 -13.57
C THR A 141 2.63 -5.70 -14.08
N LEU A 142 3.59 -5.37 -13.21
CA LEU A 142 4.79 -4.60 -13.59
C LEU A 142 5.68 -5.33 -14.61
N SER A 143 5.73 -6.66 -14.56
CA SER A 143 6.48 -7.47 -15.54
C SER A 143 5.82 -7.55 -16.91
N ARG A 144 4.48 -7.52 -16.97
CA ARG A 144 3.71 -7.54 -18.23
C ARG A 144 3.82 -6.22 -18.98
N THR A 145 3.85 -5.10 -18.27
CA THR A 145 4.04 -3.77 -18.88
C THR A 145 5.37 -3.64 -19.63
N LYS A 146 6.39 -4.44 -19.28
CA LYS A 146 7.70 -4.45 -19.94
C LYS A 146 7.70 -5.17 -21.30
N LYS A 147 6.67 -5.97 -21.62
CA LYS A 147 6.56 -6.72 -22.88
C LYS A 147 5.71 -6.02 -23.95
N ARG A 148 5.20 -4.83 -23.67
CA ARG A 148 4.56 -3.93 -24.65
C ARG A 148 5.52 -2.80 -24.97
#